data_AF-B7VTV5-F1
#
_entry.id   AF-B7VTV5-F1
#
_cell.length_a   1.000
_cell.length_b   1.000
_cell.length_c   1.000
_cell.angle_alpha   90.00
_cell.angle_beta   90.00
_cell.angle_gamma   90.00
#
_symmetry.space_group_name_H-M   'P 1'
#
loop_
_entity.id
_entity.type
_entity.pdbx_description
1 polymer ?
#
loop_
_entity_poly.entity_id
_entity_poly.type
_entity_poly.pdbx_seq_one_letter_code
_entity_poly.pdbx_strand_id
1 'polypeptide(L)'
;MTLLKTVQCLLKTIKVLVYAWFFLLITTRFKPRTCHIWLLSIKNYLRIQMHLVCEFISSSSLSTNDLQYVLTPDECVGLFSRVRTPRDILTQLPSNLLQQVTASAKKNVHSLLNAIRVELVKANWVCLSSNVRRSPLTNKQLASFPKLKIHVDRVSNCSSERAHKANYKQVVDDVPLARHYSFSPVEPSPEHKIVVEFAGQRSSNAACLALGKTDEQQGKVTVAKPDLANKHRSLATFKDLEAEGKTLYIKIPCSDQPQPILLKLAEGLQPVDKETYMDEWDNVLVPVRPLAYLDGSNDKAKASDLRGGFLYVFWKGKLWREMAINEKGYYQDVDVEYYRTLEQEEKKKDTHQVIQRSASGFAMAHFWAPYKILGEVQQGESGLKIIFSPKQKRFAQIEALESDAALLEKSSTPLDELSSYSDGQSFSAQEFTSDVDSAAIHKVTEDDMPWLSDQQAIVRNYDQSNTVIAYVDGKNSGLLFRVDVGTSGITALNSLYVTDHNSDYKDVFDLEFYEGEDHDWQQALLSGLPSDGIFTMSLVHDQDPDSRHVLFDQVAYNDLFVEPESATETPPKDLPNDKPKGMTTEEKQRFESLVLDWSL
;
A
#
# COMPACT_ATOMS: atom_id res chain seq x y z
N MET A 1 -28.69 -35.55 37.19
CA MET A 1 -29.16 -36.88 36.73
C MET A 1 -30.01 -36.83 35.45
N THR A 2 -30.49 -35.66 35.03
CA THR A 2 -31.38 -35.47 33.86
C THR A 2 -30.63 -35.36 32.52
N LEU A 3 -29.40 -34.81 32.51
CA LEU A 3 -28.58 -34.73 31.29
C LEU A 3 -28.16 -36.11 30.75
N LEU A 4 -27.84 -37.05 31.64
CA LEU A 4 -27.38 -38.40 31.27
C LEU A 4 -28.46 -39.25 30.59
N LYS A 5 -29.73 -39.07 30.99
CA LYS A 5 -30.88 -39.73 30.35
C LYS A 5 -31.17 -39.17 28.97
N THR A 6 -30.91 -37.88 28.76
CA THR A 6 -31.13 -37.19 27.47
C THR A 6 -30.10 -37.65 26.42
N VAL A 7 -28.83 -37.80 26.83
CA VAL A 7 -27.75 -38.33 25.97
C VAL A 7 -27.97 -39.81 25.63
N GLN A 8 -28.44 -40.63 26.56
CA GLN A 8 -28.80 -42.03 26.28
C GLN A 8 -30.00 -42.17 25.34
N CYS A 9 -30.95 -41.22 25.38
CA CYS A 9 -32.08 -41.19 24.45
C CYS A 9 -31.60 -40.85 23.03
N LEU A 10 -30.75 -39.82 22.87
CA LEU A 10 -30.16 -39.44 21.58
C LEU A 10 -29.34 -40.58 20.93
N LEU A 11 -28.55 -41.29 21.73
CA LEU A 11 -27.75 -42.43 21.27
C LEU A 11 -28.61 -43.63 20.82
N LYS A 12 -29.80 -43.82 21.40
CA LYS A 12 -30.76 -44.83 20.93
C LYS A 12 -31.40 -44.42 19.62
N THR A 13 -31.76 -43.15 19.45
CA THR A 13 -32.35 -42.63 18.21
C THR A 13 -31.37 -42.71 17.03
N ILE A 14 -30.10 -42.39 17.27
CA ILE A 14 -29.03 -42.51 16.25
C ILE A 14 -28.82 -43.98 15.86
N LYS A 15 -28.84 -44.92 16.81
CA LYS A 15 -28.76 -46.36 16.48
C LYS A 15 -29.92 -46.81 15.59
N VAL A 16 -31.15 -46.38 15.88
CA VAL A 16 -32.32 -46.74 15.06
C VAL A 16 -32.24 -46.16 13.65
N LEU A 17 -31.77 -44.92 13.51
CA LEU A 17 -31.54 -44.28 12.20
C LEU A 17 -30.45 -44.99 11.38
N VAL A 18 -29.36 -45.42 12.01
CA VAL A 18 -28.30 -46.18 11.34
C VAL A 18 -28.81 -47.55 10.88
N TYR A 19 -29.62 -48.24 11.68
CA TYR A 19 -30.25 -49.50 11.28
C TYR A 19 -31.28 -49.32 10.15
N ALA A 20 -32.07 -48.24 10.19
CA ALA A 20 -33.03 -47.91 9.13
C ALA A 20 -32.32 -47.58 7.80
N TRP A 21 -31.20 -46.85 7.87
CA TRP A 21 -30.36 -46.55 6.70
C TRP A 21 -29.71 -47.81 6.12
N PHE A 22 -29.27 -48.73 6.99
CA PHE A 22 -28.73 -50.03 6.58
C PHE A 22 -29.80 -50.92 5.92
N PHE A 23 -31.04 -50.87 6.39
CA PHE A 23 -32.16 -51.62 5.82
C PHE A 23 -32.58 -51.07 4.45
N LEU A 24 -32.56 -49.74 4.29
CA LEU A 24 -32.81 -49.08 3.00
C LEU A 24 -31.76 -49.48 1.95
N LEU A 25 -30.49 -49.55 2.35
CA LEU A 25 -29.38 -49.92 1.47
C LEU A 25 -29.43 -51.37 0.97
N ILE A 26 -30.03 -52.28 1.76
CA ILE A 26 -30.13 -53.72 1.42
C ILE A 26 -31.29 -53.99 0.43
N THR A 27 -32.31 -53.14 0.38
CA THR A 27 -33.47 -53.35 -0.50
C THR A 27 -33.29 -52.84 -1.93
N THR A 28 -32.30 -51.98 -2.19
CA THR A 28 -31.95 -51.49 -3.53
C THR A 28 -30.83 -52.33 -4.15
N ARG A 29 -31.14 -53.06 -5.23
CA ARG A 29 -30.20 -53.91 -5.99
C ARG A 29 -28.95 -53.16 -6.45
N PHE A 30 -27.83 -53.34 -5.74
CA PHE A 30 -26.49 -53.01 -6.23
C PHE A 30 -25.59 -54.26 -6.27
N LYS A 31 -24.80 -54.39 -7.35
CA LYS A 31 -24.00 -55.55 -7.76
C LYS A 31 -22.95 -56.03 -6.72
N PRO A 32 -22.58 -57.33 -6.70
CA PRO A 32 -21.75 -57.93 -5.66
C PRO A 32 -20.27 -57.96 -6.06
N ARG A 33 -19.51 -56.89 -5.79
CA ARG A 33 -18.02 -56.96 -5.74
C ARG A 33 -17.37 -56.12 -4.63
N THR A 34 -18.14 -55.38 -3.85
CA THR A 34 -17.64 -54.54 -2.73
C THR A 34 -17.88 -55.12 -1.34
N CYS A 35 -18.68 -56.18 -1.21
CA CYS A 35 -19.00 -56.78 0.10
C CYS A 35 -17.85 -57.57 0.75
N HIS A 36 -16.89 -58.08 -0.03
CA HIS A 36 -15.81 -58.90 0.53
C HIS A 36 -14.72 -58.09 1.25
N ILE A 37 -14.58 -56.80 0.93
CA ILE A 37 -13.59 -55.89 1.53
C ILE A 37 -14.07 -55.39 2.91
N TRP A 38 -15.39 -55.22 3.09
CA TRP A 38 -15.97 -54.76 4.36
C TRP A 38 -15.99 -55.84 5.46
N LEU A 39 -16.17 -57.12 5.09
CA LEU A 39 -16.16 -58.24 6.06
C LEU A 39 -14.76 -58.58 6.60
N LEU A 40 -13.70 -58.30 5.83
CA LEU A 40 -12.31 -58.36 6.31
C LEU A 40 -11.97 -57.18 7.23
N SER A 41 -12.58 -56.01 7.01
CA SER A 41 -12.44 -54.84 7.89
C SER A 41 -13.11 -55.06 9.27
N ILE A 42 -14.30 -55.69 9.30
CA ILE A 42 -15.04 -55.96 10.55
C ILE A 42 -14.43 -57.12 11.36
N LYS A 43 -13.83 -58.14 10.73
CA LYS A 43 -13.05 -59.16 11.45
C LYS A 43 -11.75 -58.61 12.07
N ASN A 44 -11.19 -57.54 11.51
CA ASN A 44 -10.10 -56.79 12.15
C ASN A 44 -10.59 -55.82 13.23
N TYR A 45 -11.84 -55.36 13.17
CA TYR A 45 -12.42 -54.44 14.16
C TYR A 45 -12.89 -55.12 15.46
N LEU A 46 -13.08 -56.44 15.45
CA LEU A 46 -13.44 -57.25 16.63
C LEU A 46 -12.25 -58.01 17.24
N ARG A 47 -11.02 -57.73 16.80
CA ARG A 47 -9.80 -58.10 17.52
C ARG A 47 -9.51 -56.97 18.50
N ILE A 48 -9.97 -57.14 19.75
CA ILE A 48 -9.74 -56.21 20.87
C ILE A 48 -8.23 -55.94 20.99
N GLN A 49 -7.75 -54.87 20.37
CA GLN A 49 -6.50 -54.22 20.71
C GLN A 49 -6.76 -53.47 22.02
N MET A 50 -6.19 -53.97 23.12
CA MET A 50 -5.98 -53.16 24.31
C MET A 50 -4.98 -52.06 23.95
N HIS A 51 -5.45 -50.97 23.33
CA HIS A 51 -4.68 -49.74 23.26
C HIS A 51 -4.53 -49.21 24.69
N LEU A 52 -3.30 -49.18 25.18
CA LEU A 52 -2.98 -48.53 26.45
C LEU A 52 -3.16 -47.03 26.31
N VAL A 53 -3.77 -46.46 27.34
CA VAL A 53 -4.30 -45.10 27.43
C VAL A 53 -3.20 -44.20 28.00
N CYS A 54 -2.04 -44.16 27.31
CA CYS A 54 -0.91 -43.33 27.73
C CYS A 54 -0.06 -42.82 26.57
N GLU A 55 0.49 -41.61 26.74
CA GLU A 55 1.32 -40.89 25.77
C GLU A 55 2.68 -40.55 26.39
N PHE A 56 3.75 -40.53 25.59
CA PHE A 56 5.10 -40.20 26.07
C PHE A 56 5.57 -38.89 25.45
N ILE A 57 5.85 -37.91 26.32
CA ILE A 57 6.38 -36.61 25.92
C ILE A 57 7.79 -36.40 26.48
N SER A 58 8.56 -35.53 25.85
CA SER A 58 9.83 -35.08 26.40
C SER A 58 9.61 -34.26 27.67
N SER A 59 10.48 -34.41 28.67
CA SER A 59 10.42 -33.60 29.89
C SER A 59 10.61 -32.11 29.65
N SER A 60 11.21 -31.70 28.53
CA SER A 60 11.29 -30.30 28.09
C SER A 60 9.95 -29.71 27.65
N SER A 61 9.04 -30.55 27.15
CA SER A 61 7.78 -30.14 26.53
C SER A 61 6.59 -30.18 27.50
N LEU A 62 6.84 -30.53 28.76
CA LEU A 62 5.81 -30.63 29.81
C LEU A 62 5.23 -29.24 30.14
N SER A 63 3.93 -29.06 29.96
CA SER A 63 3.21 -27.82 30.28
C SER A 63 2.43 -27.91 31.59
N THR A 64 1.95 -26.76 32.09
CA THR A 64 1.14 -26.70 33.32
C THR A 64 -0.16 -27.49 33.22
N ASN A 65 -0.75 -27.56 32.02
CA ASN A 65 -1.99 -28.31 31.77
C ASN A 65 -1.79 -29.83 31.80
N ASP A 66 -0.54 -30.29 31.57
CA ASP A 66 -0.20 -31.72 31.52
C ASP A 66 0.02 -32.32 32.91
N LEU A 67 0.26 -31.50 33.93
CA LEU A 67 0.58 -31.93 35.29
C LEU A 67 -0.47 -32.86 35.90
N GLN A 68 -1.75 -32.65 35.55
CA GLN A 68 -2.87 -33.47 36.01
C GLN A 68 -2.95 -34.87 35.37
N TYR A 69 -2.14 -35.12 34.34
CA TYR A 69 -2.08 -36.38 33.60
C TYR A 69 -0.78 -37.17 33.82
N VAL A 70 0.22 -36.59 34.49
CA VAL A 70 1.56 -37.20 34.67
C VAL A 70 1.51 -38.49 35.49
N LEU A 71 2.04 -39.58 34.94
CA LEU A 71 2.21 -40.86 35.62
C LEU A 71 3.63 -41.00 36.20
N THR A 72 3.73 -41.60 37.39
CA THR A 72 5.04 -42.03 37.91
C THR A 72 5.59 -43.20 37.08
N PRO A 73 6.92 -43.41 37.06
CA PRO A 73 7.52 -44.55 36.34
C PRO A 73 6.92 -45.90 36.74
N ASP A 74 6.54 -46.07 38.01
CA ASP A 74 5.96 -47.32 38.52
C ASP A 74 4.51 -47.50 38.10
N GLU A 75 3.71 -46.43 38.08
CA GLU A 75 2.34 -46.46 37.55
C GLU A 75 2.34 -46.75 36.05
N CYS A 76 3.27 -46.15 35.30
CA CYS A 76 3.47 -46.41 33.87
C CYS A 76 3.78 -47.89 33.61
N VAL A 77 4.77 -48.47 34.31
CA VAL A 77 5.08 -49.90 34.22
C VAL A 77 3.90 -50.77 34.65
N GLY A 78 3.16 -50.34 35.67
CA GLY A 78 1.93 -51.00 36.12
C GLY A 78 0.86 -51.08 35.03
N LEU A 79 0.75 -50.08 34.15
CA LEU A 79 -0.15 -50.13 32.99
C LEU A 79 0.30 -51.21 32.00
N PHE A 80 1.59 -51.26 31.65
CA PHE A 80 2.12 -52.24 30.72
C PHE A 80 2.21 -53.67 31.28
N SER A 81 2.13 -53.86 32.61
CA SER A 81 2.14 -55.18 33.25
C SER A 81 1.00 -56.10 32.78
N ARG A 82 -0.08 -55.52 32.25
CA ARG A 82 -1.25 -56.24 31.73
C ARG A 82 -1.06 -56.78 30.31
N VAL A 83 0.01 -56.36 29.61
CA VAL A 83 0.31 -56.78 28.24
C VAL A 83 1.10 -58.08 28.25
N ARG A 84 0.62 -59.08 27.52
CA ARG A 84 1.19 -60.45 27.54
C ARG A 84 2.38 -60.64 26.59
N THR A 85 2.62 -59.69 25.70
CA THR A 85 3.45 -59.83 24.51
C THR A 85 4.42 -58.64 24.40
N PRO A 86 5.74 -58.86 24.31
CA PRO A 86 6.71 -57.76 24.20
C PRO A 86 6.46 -56.86 22.98
N ARG A 87 6.01 -57.45 21.86
CA ARG A 87 5.74 -56.72 20.61
C ARG A 87 4.68 -55.62 20.78
N ASP A 88 3.65 -55.87 21.57
CA ASP A 88 2.54 -54.93 21.74
C ASP A 88 2.97 -53.72 22.60
N ILE A 89 3.91 -53.92 23.53
CA ILE A 89 4.57 -52.84 24.27
C ILE A 89 5.47 -52.04 23.32
N LEU A 90 6.28 -52.71 22.50
CA LEU A 90 7.21 -52.06 21.57
C LEU A 90 6.48 -51.18 20.54
N THR A 91 5.29 -51.56 20.08
CA THR A 91 4.51 -50.75 19.14
C THR A 91 3.95 -49.46 19.72
N GLN A 92 3.93 -49.32 21.05
CA GLN A 92 3.32 -48.18 21.74
C GLN A 92 4.35 -47.17 22.28
N LEU A 93 5.64 -47.49 22.17
CA LEU A 93 6.72 -46.62 22.65
C LEU A 93 7.29 -45.79 21.50
N PRO A 94 7.69 -44.53 21.75
CA PRO A 94 8.40 -43.72 20.77
C PRO A 94 9.67 -44.42 20.29
N SER A 95 9.97 -44.32 18.99
CA SER A 95 11.17 -44.91 18.38
C SER A 95 12.47 -44.50 19.07
N ASN A 96 12.56 -43.25 19.54
CA ASN A 96 13.70 -42.72 20.29
C ASN A 96 13.90 -43.39 21.66
N LEU A 97 12.81 -43.69 22.38
CA LEU A 97 12.88 -44.43 23.64
C LEU A 97 13.28 -45.89 23.39
N LEU A 98 12.77 -46.49 22.31
CA LEU A 98 13.12 -47.85 21.91
C LEU A 98 14.60 -48.01 21.56
N GLN A 99 15.25 -46.99 21.02
CA GLN A 99 16.68 -47.03 20.71
C GLN A 99 17.55 -47.10 21.98
N GLN A 100 17.08 -46.54 23.10
CA GLN A 100 17.80 -46.53 24.37
C GLN A 100 17.67 -47.87 25.14
N VAL A 101 16.69 -48.70 24.79
CA VAL A 101 16.51 -50.03 25.36
C VAL A 101 17.40 -51.06 24.64
N THR A 102 18.20 -51.81 25.41
CA THR A 102 19.10 -52.85 24.88
C THR A 102 18.33 -53.94 24.12
N ALA A 103 18.95 -54.47 23.06
CA ALA A 103 18.33 -55.49 22.20
C ALA A 103 17.98 -56.80 22.95
N SER A 104 18.70 -57.12 24.03
CA SER A 104 18.40 -58.26 24.90
C SER A 104 17.13 -58.04 25.73
N ALA A 105 16.89 -56.82 26.23
CA ALA A 105 15.73 -56.50 27.06
C ALA A 105 14.41 -56.56 26.29
N LYS A 106 14.43 -56.33 24.96
CA LYS A 106 13.25 -56.37 24.07
C LYS A 106 12.65 -57.77 23.88
N LYS A 107 13.36 -58.83 24.29
CA LYS A 107 12.94 -60.22 24.07
C LYS A 107 11.99 -60.76 25.15
N ASN A 108 12.00 -60.18 26.35
CA ASN A 108 11.18 -60.63 27.48
C ASN A 108 10.43 -59.44 28.08
N VAL A 109 9.14 -59.61 28.39
CA VAL A 109 8.27 -58.57 28.95
C VAL A 109 8.85 -58.00 30.24
N HIS A 110 9.33 -58.86 31.15
CA HIS A 110 9.83 -58.40 32.45
C HIS A 110 11.12 -57.58 32.32
N SER A 111 12.05 -58.01 31.46
CA SER A 111 13.27 -57.24 31.18
C SER A 111 12.97 -55.93 30.45
N LEU A 112 11.97 -55.94 29.55
CA LEU A 112 11.53 -54.75 28.82
C LEU A 112 10.92 -53.71 29.76
N LEU A 113 10.02 -54.13 30.66
CA LEU A 113 9.40 -53.26 31.67
C LEU A 113 10.43 -52.65 32.63
N ASN A 114 11.41 -53.45 33.07
CA ASN A 114 12.49 -52.94 33.91
C ASN A 114 13.38 -51.95 33.15
N ALA A 115 13.69 -52.20 31.87
CA ALA A 115 14.45 -51.25 31.06
C ALA A 115 13.69 -49.93 30.83
N ILE A 116 12.39 -49.99 30.56
CA ILE A 116 11.53 -48.81 30.44
C ILE A 116 11.49 -48.03 31.76
N ARG A 117 11.36 -48.73 32.90
CA ARG A 117 11.41 -48.12 34.22
C ARG A 117 12.70 -47.32 34.42
N VAL A 118 13.85 -47.92 34.08
CA VAL A 118 15.16 -47.28 34.21
C VAL A 118 15.25 -46.01 33.36
N GLU A 119 14.74 -46.02 32.13
CA GLU A 119 14.73 -44.81 31.29
C GLU A 119 13.77 -43.72 31.80
N LEU A 120 12.59 -44.10 32.30
CA LEU A 120 11.64 -43.14 32.88
C LEU A 120 12.15 -42.52 34.18
N VAL A 121 12.94 -43.26 34.98
CA VAL A 121 13.60 -42.73 36.18
C VAL A 121 14.64 -41.66 35.83
N LYS A 122 15.27 -41.72 34.64
CA LYS A 122 16.15 -40.66 34.16
C LYS A 122 15.41 -39.36 33.85
N ALA A 123 14.08 -39.40 33.72
CA ALA A 123 13.19 -38.28 33.47
C ALA A 123 13.47 -37.49 32.18
N ASN A 124 14.05 -38.13 31.16
CA ASN A 124 14.12 -37.57 29.80
C ASN A 124 12.74 -37.61 29.14
N TRP A 125 11.94 -38.63 29.49
CA TRP A 125 10.59 -38.84 29.00
C TRP A 125 9.62 -38.89 30.17
N VAL A 126 8.46 -38.26 30.00
CA VAL A 126 7.36 -38.25 30.97
C VAL A 126 6.17 -38.96 30.32
N CYS A 127 5.57 -39.88 31.07
CA CYS A 127 4.38 -40.61 30.63
C CYS A 127 3.13 -39.86 31.12
N LEU A 128 2.20 -39.58 30.21
CA LEU A 128 0.90 -38.98 30.48
C LEU A 128 -0.18 -40.05 30.33
N SER A 129 -1.14 -40.09 31.24
CA SER A 129 -2.36 -40.90 31.05
C SER A 129 -3.37 -40.13 30.23
N SER A 130 -4.18 -40.80 29.41
CA SER A 130 -5.31 -40.13 28.75
C SER A 130 -6.49 -39.83 29.70
N ASN A 131 -6.40 -40.25 30.98
CA ASN A 131 -7.38 -39.88 32.02
C ASN A 131 -6.75 -38.95 33.04
N VAL A 132 -7.50 -37.94 33.49
CA VAL A 132 -7.10 -37.06 34.58
C VAL A 132 -6.90 -37.89 35.85
N ARG A 133 -5.82 -37.64 36.58
CA ARG A 133 -5.59 -38.27 37.87
C ARG A 133 -6.68 -37.85 38.86
N ARG A 134 -7.16 -38.81 39.66
CA ARG A 134 -8.14 -38.54 40.73
C ARG A 134 -7.57 -37.68 41.86
N SER A 135 -6.25 -37.66 42.01
CA SER A 135 -5.53 -36.83 42.98
C SER A 135 -4.21 -36.35 42.37
N PRO A 136 -3.78 -35.09 42.66
CA PRO A 136 -2.47 -34.59 42.26
C PRO A 136 -1.33 -35.46 42.79
N LEU A 137 -0.18 -35.42 42.12
CA LEU A 137 1.02 -36.11 42.57
C LEU A 137 1.48 -35.55 43.92
N THR A 138 1.59 -36.42 44.92
CA THR A 138 2.03 -36.01 46.26
C THR A 138 3.56 -35.96 46.35
N ASN A 139 4.08 -35.06 47.18
CA ASN A 139 5.52 -34.96 47.46
C ASN A 139 6.15 -36.28 47.94
N LYS A 140 5.37 -37.16 48.58
CA LYS A 140 5.82 -38.50 49.01
C LYS A 140 6.01 -39.46 47.84
N GLN A 141 5.14 -39.41 46.82
CA GLN A 141 5.26 -40.22 45.61
C GLN A 141 6.41 -39.75 44.71
N LEU A 142 6.65 -38.44 44.67
CA LEU A 142 7.74 -37.83 43.91
C LEU A 142 9.11 -37.98 44.58
N ALA A 143 9.16 -38.29 45.88
CA ALA A 143 10.42 -38.49 46.62
C ALA A 143 11.26 -39.66 46.06
N SER A 144 10.60 -40.70 45.54
CA SER A 144 11.27 -41.85 44.90
C SER A 144 11.81 -41.56 43.50
N PHE A 145 11.44 -40.41 42.90
CA PHE A 145 11.81 -40.03 41.53
C PHE A 145 12.31 -38.56 41.48
N PRO A 146 13.50 -38.27 42.02
CA PRO A 146 13.98 -36.90 42.23
C PRO A 146 14.10 -36.08 40.94
N LYS A 147 14.45 -36.71 39.81
CA LYS A 147 14.52 -36.01 38.51
C LYS A 147 13.14 -35.63 37.98
N LEU A 148 12.16 -36.53 38.10
CA LEU A 148 10.76 -36.23 37.74
C LEU A 148 10.20 -35.12 38.63
N LYS A 149 10.53 -35.15 39.93
CA LYS A 149 10.18 -34.09 40.88
C LYS A 149 10.69 -32.72 40.43
N ILE A 150 11.95 -32.60 40.02
CA ILE A 150 12.51 -31.34 39.50
C ILE A 150 11.70 -30.80 38.31
N HIS A 151 11.31 -31.65 37.37
CA HIS A 151 10.55 -31.21 36.19
C HIS A 151 9.12 -30.80 36.54
N VAL A 152 8.45 -31.54 37.44
CA VAL A 152 7.11 -31.22 37.94
C VAL A 152 7.13 -29.93 38.76
N ASP A 153 8.11 -29.75 39.65
CA ASP A 153 8.28 -28.55 40.47
C ASP A 153 8.65 -27.33 39.60
N ARG A 154 9.48 -27.50 38.55
CA ARG A 154 9.80 -26.44 37.59
C ARG A 154 8.54 -25.93 36.89
N VAL A 155 7.72 -26.82 36.37
CA VAL A 155 6.50 -26.44 35.64
C VAL A 155 5.42 -25.89 36.58
N SER A 156 5.34 -26.42 37.80
CA SER A 156 4.42 -25.91 38.85
C SER A 156 4.86 -24.54 39.40
N ASN A 157 6.16 -24.24 39.45
CA ASN A 157 6.69 -22.95 39.91
C ASN A 157 6.78 -21.89 38.80
N CYS A 158 6.59 -22.27 37.54
CA CYS A 158 6.49 -21.36 36.38
C CYS A 158 5.08 -20.80 36.18
N SER A 159 4.05 -21.28 36.91
CA SER A 159 2.69 -20.74 36.84
C SER A 159 2.46 -19.50 37.70
N SER A 160 3.48 -19.02 38.43
CA SER A 160 3.52 -17.65 38.95
C SER A 160 4.39 -16.83 38.00
N GLU A 161 3.82 -15.79 37.39
CA GLU A 161 4.49 -14.81 36.53
C GLU A 161 5.91 -14.49 37.02
N ARG A 162 6.93 -15.11 36.40
CA ARG A 162 8.31 -14.70 36.57
C ARG A 162 8.63 -13.72 35.47
N ALA A 163 8.43 -12.44 35.78
CA ALA A 163 9.11 -11.37 35.10
C ALA A 163 10.62 -11.68 35.07
N HIS A 164 11.19 -11.77 33.87
CA HIS A 164 12.64 -11.86 33.69
C HIS A 164 13.27 -10.55 34.20
N LYS A 165 13.75 -10.54 35.44
CA LYS A 165 14.54 -9.41 35.95
C LYS A 165 15.94 -9.49 35.33
N ALA A 166 16.24 -8.55 34.43
CA ALA A 166 17.60 -8.18 34.09
C ALA A 166 18.37 -7.82 35.38
N ASN A 167 19.67 -8.13 35.45
CA ASN A 167 20.58 -7.94 36.59
C ASN A 167 20.73 -6.47 37.04
N TYR A 168 19.67 -5.83 37.50
CA TYR A 168 19.74 -4.56 38.21
C TYR A 168 19.90 -4.83 39.71
N LYS A 169 20.75 -4.04 40.37
CA LYS A 169 20.80 -3.98 41.84
C LYS A 169 19.39 -3.69 42.35
N GLN A 170 18.93 -4.45 43.34
CA GLN A 170 17.68 -4.19 44.03
C GLN A 170 17.73 -2.79 44.64
N VAL A 171 16.99 -1.85 44.05
CA VAL A 171 16.72 -0.56 44.68
C VAL A 171 15.86 -0.87 45.90
N VAL A 172 16.40 -0.61 47.09
CA VAL A 172 15.62 -0.68 48.31
C VAL A 172 14.84 0.63 48.37
N ASP A 173 13.51 0.51 48.39
CA ASP A 173 12.62 1.65 48.47
C ASP A 173 12.62 2.17 49.91
N ASP A 174 13.66 2.95 50.24
CA ASP A 174 13.82 3.61 51.54
C ASP A 174 12.98 4.90 51.61
N VAL A 175 12.02 5.09 50.69
CA VAL A 175 11.09 6.21 50.72
C VAL A 175 9.85 5.80 51.52
N PRO A 176 9.62 6.37 52.72
CA PRO A 176 8.38 6.12 53.44
C PRO A 176 7.20 6.59 52.57
N LEU A 177 6.36 5.65 52.13
CA LEU A 177 5.10 5.97 51.46
C LEU A 177 4.30 6.89 52.39
N ALA A 178 3.98 8.09 51.89
CA ALA A 178 3.17 9.05 52.62
C ALA A 178 1.86 8.37 53.04
N ARG A 179 1.57 8.36 54.35
CA ARG A 179 0.34 7.76 54.94
C ARG A 179 -0.97 8.40 54.44
N HIS A 180 -0.85 9.48 53.68
CA HIS A 180 -1.96 10.16 53.04
C HIS A 180 -1.70 10.19 51.53
N TYR A 181 -2.39 9.33 50.79
CA TYR A 181 -2.59 9.55 49.36
C TYR A 181 -3.40 10.85 49.23
N SER A 182 -2.77 11.94 48.80
CA SER A 182 -3.55 13.05 48.25
C SER A 182 -4.10 12.55 46.92
N PHE A 183 -5.35 12.08 46.92
CA PHE A 183 -6.09 11.90 45.70
C PHE A 183 -6.31 13.30 45.13
N SER A 184 -5.43 13.75 44.25
CA SER A 184 -5.75 14.83 43.34
C SER A 184 -6.82 14.26 42.41
N PRO A 185 -8.06 14.75 42.44
CA PRO A 185 -9.05 14.34 41.46
C PRO A 185 -8.43 14.58 40.08
N VAL A 186 -8.27 13.52 39.30
CA VAL A 186 -8.00 13.68 37.87
C VAL A 186 -9.23 14.37 37.34
N GLU A 187 -9.10 15.60 36.86
CA GLU A 187 -10.20 16.28 36.18
C GLU A 187 -10.75 15.30 35.13
N PRO A 188 -12.08 15.06 35.11
CA PRO A 188 -12.66 14.08 34.21
C PRO A 188 -12.24 14.43 32.79
N SER A 189 -11.57 13.49 32.13
CA SER A 189 -11.17 13.64 30.73
C SER A 189 -12.44 13.95 29.92
N PRO A 190 -12.42 14.97 29.05
CA PRO A 190 -13.61 15.36 28.32
C PRO A 190 -14.22 14.20 27.56
N GLU A 191 -15.54 14.05 27.60
CA GLU A 191 -16.23 12.90 27.03
C GLU A 191 -16.68 13.11 25.57
N HIS A 192 -16.04 14.03 24.84
CA HIS A 192 -16.38 14.29 23.44
C HIS A 192 -15.31 13.80 22.46
N LYS A 193 -15.74 13.59 21.22
CA LYS A 193 -14.90 13.16 20.11
C LYS A 193 -15.25 13.88 18.82
N ILE A 194 -14.28 13.94 17.93
CA ILE A 194 -14.48 14.26 16.51
C ILE A 194 -14.08 13.03 15.72
N VAL A 195 -14.90 12.63 14.75
CA VAL A 195 -14.61 11.52 13.86
C VAL A 195 -14.63 12.01 12.43
N VAL A 196 -13.58 11.65 11.69
CA VAL A 196 -13.50 11.81 10.25
C VAL A 196 -13.49 10.42 9.63
N GLU A 197 -14.42 10.19 8.72
CA GLU A 197 -14.55 8.97 7.96
C GLU A 197 -13.70 9.05 6.69
N PHE A 198 -13.09 7.92 6.34
CA PHE A 198 -12.44 7.71 5.07
C PHE A 198 -13.18 6.62 4.32
N ALA A 199 -13.53 6.86 3.07
CA ALA A 199 -14.02 5.82 2.19
C ALA A 199 -12.93 4.77 1.98
N GLY A 200 -13.23 3.51 2.28
CA GLY A 200 -12.34 2.37 2.13
C GLY A 200 -11.52 1.96 3.35
N GLN A 201 -10.79 0.86 3.18
CA GLN A 201 -9.83 0.40 4.17
C GLN A 201 -8.46 1.01 3.89
N ARG A 202 -7.90 1.65 4.93
CA ARG A 202 -6.66 2.42 4.84
C ARG A 202 -5.51 1.67 4.14
N SER A 203 -4.91 2.34 3.15
CA SER A 203 -3.52 2.10 2.73
C SER A 203 -2.55 2.95 3.55
N SER A 204 -1.32 2.49 3.76
CA SER A 204 -0.26 3.32 4.37
C SER A 204 -0.13 4.64 3.61
N ASN A 205 -0.29 5.77 4.30
CA ASN A 205 -0.15 7.11 3.75
C ASN A 205 0.61 7.97 4.76
N ALA A 206 1.50 8.83 4.27
CA ALA A 206 2.32 9.74 5.07
C ALA A 206 1.51 10.89 5.68
N ALA A 207 0.41 11.29 5.02
CA ALA A 207 -0.49 12.31 5.54
C ALA A 207 -1.27 11.80 6.78
N CYS A 208 -1.67 12.74 7.63
CA CYS A 208 -2.50 12.49 8.81
C CYS A 208 -3.48 13.64 9.03
N LEU A 209 -4.42 13.49 9.96
CA LEU A 209 -5.35 14.56 10.31
C LEU A 209 -4.88 15.27 11.57
N ALA A 210 -5.08 16.58 11.61
CA ALA A 210 -4.73 17.41 12.76
C ALA A 210 -5.90 18.32 13.15
N LEU A 211 -6.09 18.48 14.46
CA LEU A 211 -6.90 19.56 15.03
C LEU A 211 -5.97 20.69 15.46
N GLY A 212 -6.34 21.91 15.09
CA GLY A 212 -5.67 23.13 15.51
C GLY A 212 -5.66 23.27 17.04
N LYS A 213 -4.66 24.00 17.55
CA LYS A 213 -4.61 24.40 18.96
C LYS A 213 -5.68 25.47 19.22
N THR A 214 -6.36 25.37 20.35
CA THR A 214 -7.28 26.36 20.90
C THR A 214 -6.72 26.90 22.22
N ASP A 215 -7.41 27.87 22.82
CA ASP A 215 -7.03 28.39 24.14
C ASP A 215 -7.20 27.33 25.24
N GLU A 216 -8.21 26.48 25.10
CA GLU A 216 -8.58 25.46 26.09
C GLU A 216 -7.82 24.14 25.88
N GLN A 217 -7.36 23.84 24.66
CA GLN A 217 -6.76 22.54 24.34
C GLN A 217 -5.60 22.60 23.34
N GLN A 218 -4.57 21.80 23.59
CA GLN A 218 -3.48 21.60 22.63
C GLN A 218 -3.98 20.90 21.35
N GLY A 219 -3.32 21.20 20.24
CA GLY A 219 -3.56 20.54 18.96
C GLY A 219 -3.35 19.03 19.06
N LYS A 220 -4.17 18.26 18.35
CA LYS A 220 -4.11 16.79 18.33
C LYS A 220 -3.88 16.30 16.91
N VAL A 221 -3.16 15.19 16.77
CA VAL A 221 -2.95 14.51 15.48
C VAL A 221 -3.50 13.09 15.59
N THR A 222 -4.17 12.63 14.55
CA THR A 222 -4.67 11.26 14.47
C THR A 222 -4.53 10.70 13.06
N VAL A 223 -4.64 9.39 12.96
CA VAL A 223 -4.61 8.67 11.68
C VAL A 223 -5.81 7.74 11.60
N ALA A 224 -6.32 7.53 10.39
CA ALA A 224 -7.43 6.61 10.18
C ALA A 224 -7.08 5.19 10.59
N LYS A 225 -8.05 4.48 11.15
CA LYS A 225 -7.96 3.06 11.48
C LYS A 225 -9.14 2.32 10.83
N PRO A 226 -8.93 1.07 10.35
CA PRO A 226 -10.01 0.21 9.89
C PRO A 226 -11.21 0.20 10.84
N ASP A 227 -12.40 0.47 10.31
CA ASP A 227 -13.63 0.21 11.07
C ASP A 227 -13.96 -1.29 10.97
N LEU A 228 -13.83 -2.00 12.09
CA LEU A 228 -14.09 -3.44 12.15
C LEU A 228 -15.58 -3.77 11.99
N ALA A 229 -16.47 -2.83 12.30
CA ALA A 229 -17.91 -3.00 12.11
C ALA A 229 -18.32 -2.77 10.66
N ASN A 230 -17.68 -1.81 9.98
CA ASN A 230 -18.04 -1.37 8.63
C ASN A 230 -16.83 -1.45 7.69
N LYS A 231 -16.75 -2.54 6.92
CA LYS A 231 -15.62 -2.80 6.02
C LYS A 231 -15.45 -1.80 4.88
N HIS A 232 -16.48 -1.01 4.58
CA HIS A 232 -16.42 0.01 3.53
C HIS A 232 -15.66 1.28 3.95
N ARG A 233 -15.27 1.44 5.23
CA ARG A 233 -14.66 2.68 5.75
C ARG A 233 -13.54 2.49 6.76
N SER A 234 -12.80 3.57 6.97
CA SER A 234 -11.83 3.75 8.07
C SER A 234 -12.17 5.01 8.86
N LEU A 235 -11.92 5.01 10.17
CA LEU A 235 -12.25 6.12 11.05
C LEU A 235 -11.00 6.73 11.68
N ALA A 236 -10.87 8.05 11.55
CA ALA A 236 -9.91 8.87 12.25
C ALA A 236 -10.62 9.56 13.42
N THR A 237 -10.44 9.03 14.63
CA THR A 237 -11.10 9.54 15.85
C THR A 237 -10.13 10.36 16.69
N PHE A 238 -10.50 11.60 16.96
CA PHE A 238 -9.92 12.43 18.02
C PHE A 238 -10.77 12.25 19.28
N LYS A 239 -10.16 11.82 20.38
CA LYS A 239 -10.82 11.60 21.68
C LYS A 239 -10.42 12.66 22.69
N ASP A 240 -11.13 12.71 23.81
CA ASP A 240 -10.85 13.55 24.97
C ASP A 240 -10.86 15.03 24.59
N LEU A 241 -11.95 15.47 23.93
CA LEU A 241 -12.11 16.82 23.41
C LEU A 241 -13.02 17.69 24.29
N GLU A 242 -12.58 18.92 24.53
CA GLU A 242 -13.43 19.97 25.09
C GLU A 242 -14.56 20.34 24.13
N ALA A 243 -15.71 20.75 24.68
CA ALA A 243 -16.91 21.12 23.91
C ALA A 243 -16.78 22.53 23.28
N GLU A 244 -15.77 22.71 22.45
CA GLU A 244 -15.49 23.95 21.72
C GLU A 244 -15.23 23.66 20.23
N GLY A 245 -15.38 24.69 19.40
CA GLY A 245 -15.12 24.60 17.97
C GLY A 245 -13.65 24.33 17.66
N LYS A 246 -13.36 23.27 16.90
CA LYS A 246 -12.00 22.92 16.45
C LYS A 246 -11.83 23.19 14.96
N THR A 247 -10.61 23.54 14.56
CA THR A 247 -10.23 23.64 13.15
C THR A 247 -9.58 22.33 12.70
N LEU A 248 -10.08 21.73 11.63
CA LEU A 248 -9.61 20.46 11.08
C LEU A 248 -8.68 20.69 9.89
N TYR A 249 -7.56 19.97 9.86
CA TYR A 249 -6.56 20.02 8.80
C TYR A 249 -6.16 18.62 8.31
N ILE A 250 -5.79 18.53 7.03
CA ILE A 250 -4.89 17.48 6.53
C ILE A 250 -3.46 17.98 6.74
N LYS A 251 -2.65 17.19 7.43
CA LYS A 251 -1.23 17.46 7.71
C LYS A 251 -0.37 16.58 6.83
N ILE A 252 0.35 17.19 5.91
CA ILE A 252 1.24 16.52 4.94
C ILE A 252 2.69 16.78 5.36
N PRO A 253 3.47 15.75 5.69
CA PRO A 253 4.88 15.93 6.00
C PRO A 253 5.66 16.36 4.74
N CYS A 254 6.68 17.18 4.91
CA CYS A 254 7.58 17.60 3.83
C CYS A 254 8.91 16.82 3.89
N SER A 255 9.51 16.53 2.74
CA SER A 255 10.76 15.77 2.64
C SER A 255 12.01 16.60 2.95
N ASP A 256 11.95 17.89 2.67
CA ASP A 256 13.06 18.85 2.64
C ASP A 256 12.93 19.95 3.71
N GLN A 257 11.78 20.04 4.38
CA GLN A 257 11.52 21.05 5.40
C GLN A 257 10.85 20.46 6.66
N PRO A 258 11.14 21.01 7.85
CA PRO A 258 10.57 20.52 9.11
C PRO A 258 9.10 20.91 9.29
N GLN A 259 8.63 21.94 8.60
CA GLN A 259 7.25 22.40 8.69
C GLN A 259 6.38 21.63 7.68
N PRO A 260 5.31 20.98 8.14
CA PRO A 260 4.37 20.27 7.27
C PRO A 260 3.42 21.24 6.58
N ILE A 261 2.95 20.88 5.39
CA ILE A 261 1.84 21.57 4.73
C ILE A 261 0.54 21.25 5.48
N LEU A 262 -0.22 22.29 5.83
CA LEU A 262 -1.50 22.19 6.54
C LEU A 262 -2.64 22.63 5.63
N LEU A 263 -3.41 21.67 5.12
CA LEU A 263 -4.59 21.95 4.29
C LEU A 263 -5.82 22.04 5.19
N LYS A 264 -6.40 23.23 5.32
CA LYS A 264 -7.62 23.45 6.12
C LYS A 264 -8.82 22.76 5.46
N LEU A 265 -9.60 22.02 6.26
CA LEU A 265 -10.83 21.36 5.84
C LEU A 265 -12.08 22.06 6.40
N ALA A 266 -12.08 22.37 7.69
CA ALA A 266 -13.22 22.97 8.37
C ALA A 266 -12.78 23.84 9.55
N GLU A 267 -13.58 24.85 9.87
CA GLU A 267 -13.46 25.67 11.06
C GLU A 267 -14.69 25.49 11.96
N GLY A 268 -14.52 25.66 13.27
CA GLY A 268 -15.65 25.62 14.21
C GLY A 268 -16.31 24.24 14.35
N LEU A 269 -15.61 23.15 14.01
CA LEU A 269 -16.12 21.79 14.09
C LEU A 269 -16.47 21.44 15.54
N GLN A 270 -17.73 21.14 15.82
CA GLN A 270 -18.21 20.83 17.16
C GLN A 270 -18.00 19.34 17.48
N PRO A 271 -17.34 18.99 18.60
CA PRO A 271 -17.25 17.62 19.07
C PRO A 271 -18.63 17.05 19.45
N VAL A 272 -18.78 15.74 19.27
CA VAL A 272 -19.98 14.98 19.67
C VAL A 272 -19.67 14.11 20.88
N ASP A 273 -20.71 13.64 21.59
CA ASP A 273 -20.52 12.71 22.71
C ASP A 273 -19.75 11.45 22.29
N LYS A 274 -18.90 10.94 23.17
CA LYS A 274 -18.05 9.77 22.92
C LYS A 274 -18.83 8.52 22.52
N GLU A 275 -20.05 8.36 23.01
CA GLU A 275 -20.92 7.22 22.70
C GLU A 275 -21.71 7.41 21.40
N THR A 276 -21.66 8.60 20.78
CA THR A 276 -22.33 8.88 19.50
C THR A 276 -21.81 7.94 18.42
N TYR A 277 -22.73 7.33 17.69
CA TYR A 277 -22.43 6.51 16.52
C TYR A 277 -23.29 6.99 15.35
N MET A 278 -22.69 7.02 14.16
CA MET A 278 -23.38 7.40 12.92
C MET A 278 -23.12 6.33 11.86
N ASP A 279 -24.14 6.05 11.05
CA ASP A 279 -24.04 5.14 9.91
C ASP A 279 -23.09 5.74 8.84
N GLU A 280 -23.14 7.05 8.65
CA GLU A 280 -22.17 7.85 7.90
C GLU A 280 -21.83 9.10 8.71
N TRP A 281 -20.56 9.43 8.86
CA TRP A 281 -20.15 10.63 9.62
C TRP A 281 -20.34 11.92 8.81
N ASP A 282 -20.37 13.06 9.50
CA ASP A 282 -20.52 14.39 8.88
C ASP A 282 -19.26 14.91 8.19
N ASN A 283 -18.12 14.24 8.41
CA ASN A 283 -16.85 14.57 7.77
C ASN A 283 -16.32 13.32 7.09
N VAL A 284 -16.39 13.28 5.76
CA VAL A 284 -16.01 12.12 4.93
C VAL A 284 -14.98 12.56 3.90
N LEU A 285 -13.84 11.88 3.89
CA LEU A 285 -12.78 12.03 2.90
C LEU A 285 -12.74 10.82 1.98
N VAL A 286 -12.58 11.05 0.68
CA VAL A 286 -12.48 10.00 -0.33
C VAL A 286 -11.06 9.99 -0.93
N PRO A 287 -10.37 8.84 -0.99
CA PRO A 287 -9.12 8.74 -1.72
C PRO A 287 -9.37 8.79 -3.23
N VAL A 288 -8.68 9.69 -3.94
CA VAL A 288 -8.86 9.92 -5.38
C VAL A 288 -7.52 9.81 -6.10
N ARG A 289 -7.49 9.03 -7.19
CA ARG A 289 -6.35 8.91 -8.12
C ARG A 289 -6.78 9.31 -9.53
N PRO A 290 -6.18 10.35 -10.13
CA PRO A 290 -6.42 10.70 -11.52
C PRO A 290 -5.92 9.65 -12.51
N LEU A 291 -6.66 9.46 -13.61
CA LEU A 291 -6.17 8.91 -14.88
C LEU A 291 -6.43 9.94 -15.98
N ALA A 292 -5.54 10.02 -16.96
CA ALA A 292 -5.61 11.03 -18.00
C ALA A 292 -6.05 10.42 -19.33
N TYR A 293 -7.03 11.04 -19.98
CA TYR A 293 -7.43 10.66 -21.34
C TYR A 293 -6.28 10.93 -22.33
N LEU A 294 -6.11 10.03 -23.30
CA LEU A 294 -5.14 10.20 -24.38
C LEU A 294 -5.53 11.31 -25.35
N ASP A 295 -6.84 11.44 -25.60
CA ASP A 295 -7.42 12.34 -26.57
C ASP A 295 -8.72 12.96 -26.02
N GLY A 296 -9.31 13.91 -26.78
CA GLY A 296 -10.55 14.57 -26.39
C GLY A 296 -11.82 13.73 -26.59
N SER A 297 -11.72 12.40 -26.79
CA SER A 297 -12.90 11.54 -26.97
C SER A 297 -13.62 11.20 -25.68
N ASN A 298 -12.97 11.43 -24.52
CA ASN A 298 -13.44 11.03 -23.18
C ASN A 298 -13.72 9.52 -23.05
N ASP A 299 -13.11 8.69 -23.90
CA ASP A 299 -13.20 7.23 -23.81
C ASP A 299 -12.32 6.70 -22.67
N LYS A 300 -12.95 6.11 -21.65
CA LYS A 300 -12.25 5.54 -20.47
C LYS A 300 -11.35 4.36 -20.82
N ALA A 301 -11.54 3.70 -21.97
CA ALA A 301 -10.62 2.70 -22.48
C ALA A 301 -9.33 3.32 -23.05
N LYS A 302 -9.37 4.62 -23.37
CA LYS A 302 -8.24 5.46 -23.79
C LYS A 302 -7.83 6.42 -22.67
N ALA A 303 -7.72 5.91 -21.46
CA ALA A 303 -7.13 6.62 -20.33
C ALA A 303 -5.91 5.86 -19.83
N SER A 304 -4.89 6.58 -19.36
CA SER A 304 -3.68 5.98 -18.80
C SER A 304 -3.22 6.71 -17.55
N ASP A 305 -2.27 6.10 -16.84
CA ASP A 305 -1.73 6.66 -15.60
C ASP A 305 -0.80 7.84 -15.91
N LEU A 306 -0.57 8.71 -14.92
CA LEU A 306 0.27 9.89 -15.06
C LEU A 306 1.69 9.63 -14.50
N ARG A 307 2.71 10.07 -15.23
CA ARG A 307 4.15 10.01 -14.87
C ARG A 307 4.89 11.34 -15.06
N GLY A 308 4.23 12.45 -14.73
CA GLY A 308 4.79 13.78 -14.90
C GLY A 308 3.71 14.86 -14.89
N GLY A 309 4.12 16.12 -14.82
CA GLY A 309 3.22 17.26 -14.81
C GLY A 309 2.65 17.61 -13.44
N PHE A 310 1.51 18.29 -13.43
CA PHE A 310 0.91 18.90 -12.25
C PHE A 310 -0.58 18.65 -12.22
N LEU A 311 -1.09 18.32 -11.03
CA LEU A 311 -2.51 18.27 -10.73
C LEU A 311 -2.91 19.47 -9.89
N TYR A 312 -3.96 20.17 -10.31
CA TYR A 312 -4.57 21.29 -9.60
C TYR A 312 -5.93 20.85 -9.07
N VAL A 313 -6.15 21.01 -7.77
CA VAL A 313 -7.41 20.73 -7.11
C VAL A 313 -8.01 22.05 -6.66
N PHE A 314 -9.10 22.44 -7.30
CA PHE A 314 -9.91 23.57 -6.90
C PHE A 314 -11.03 23.10 -5.98
N TRP A 315 -11.26 23.83 -4.90
CA TRP A 315 -12.34 23.58 -3.96
C TRP A 315 -12.99 24.91 -3.61
N LYS A 316 -14.32 24.99 -3.72
CA LYS A 316 -15.09 26.24 -3.54
C LYS A 316 -14.59 27.38 -4.44
N GLY A 317 -14.27 27.05 -5.70
CA GLY A 317 -13.77 28.01 -6.70
C GLY A 317 -12.35 28.54 -6.47
N LYS A 318 -11.62 28.03 -5.48
CA LYS A 318 -10.23 28.42 -5.17
C LYS A 318 -9.28 27.25 -5.30
N LEU A 319 -8.06 27.50 -5.76
CA LEU A 319 -7.01 26.49 -5.77
C LEU A 319 -6.69 26.10 -4.33
N TRP A 320 -6.97 24.85 -4.02
CA TRP A 320 -6.78 24.25 -2.70
C TRP A 320 -5.48 23.45 -2.65
N ARG A 321 -5.13 22.74 -3.72
CA ARG A 321 -3.87 21.98 -3.83
C ARG A 321 -3.27 22.09 -5.21
N GLU A 322 -1.96 22.26 -5.26
CA GLU A 322 -1.13 22.00 -6.43
C GLU A 322 -0.22 20.83 -6.09
N MET A 323 -0.18 19.81 -6.94
CA MET A 323 0.64 18.63 -6.74
C MET A 323 1.48 18.36 -7.98
N ALA A 324 2.80 18.27 -7.83
CA ALA A 324 3.67 17.76 -8.87
C ALA A 324 3.57 16.22 -8.93
N ILE A 325 3.60 15.67 -10.13
CA ILE A 325 3.58 14.23 -10.37
C ILE A 325 4.99 13.81 -10.76
N ASN A 326 5.58 12.87 -10.01
CA ASN A 326 6.91 12.37 -10.32
C ASN A 326 6.87 11.28 -11.41
N GLU A 327 8.04 10.87 -11.89
CA GLU A 327 8.21 9.83 -12.93
C GLU A 327 7.61 8.47 -12.55
N LYS A 328 7.38 8.24 -11.26
CA LYS A 328 6.76 7.02 -10.74
C LYS A 328 5.25 7.15 -10.56
N GLY A 329 4.64 8.28 -10.92
CA GLY A 329 3.20 8.52 -10.77
C GLY A 329 2.72 8.72 -9.33
N TYR A 330 3.58 9.23 -8.46
CA TYR A 330 3.20 9.72 -7.13
C TYR A 330 3.06 11.25 -7.14
N TYR A 331 2.13 11.73 -6.34
CA TYR A 331 1.76 13.13 -6.16
C TYR A 331 2.50 13.74 -4.97
N GLN A 332 3.11 14.90 -5.17
CA GLN A 332 3.83 15.66 -4.16
C GLN A 332 3.25 17.08 -4.07
N ASP A 333 2.73 17.44 -2.91
CA ASP A 333 2.13 18.76 -2.70
C ASP A 333 3.16 19.90 -2.75
N VAL A 334 2.73 21.00 -3.36
CA VAL A 334 3.36 22.32 -3.31
C VAL A 334 2.66 23.13 -2.22
N ASP A 335 3.41 23.86 -1.40
CA ASP A 335 2.84 24.81 -0.44
C ASP A 335 2.30 26.06 -1.16
N VAL A 336 1.07 25.95 -1.65
CA VAL A 336 0.42 26.99 -2.46
C VAL A 336 0.41 28.34 -1.72
N GLU A 337 0.11 28.36 -0.43
CA GLU A 337 -0.09 29.62 0.31
C GLU A 337 1.23 30.30 0.65
N TYR A 338 2.28 29.53 0.92
CA TYR A 338 3.64 30.05 0.98
C TYR A 338 4.01 30.73 -0.34
N TYR A 339 3.84 30.05 -1.47
CA TYR A 339 4.22 30.60 -2.77
C TYR A 339 3.33 31.76 -3.23
N ARG A 340 2.04 31.78 -2.88
CA ARG A 340 1.19 32.96 -3.11
C ARG A 340 1.72 34.19 -2.39
N THR A 341 2.14 34.02 -1.14
CA THR A 341 2.69 35.13 -0.35
C THR A 341 3.98 35.64 -0.97
N LEU A 342 4.88 34.72 -1.34
CA LEU A 342 6.13 35.08 -2.03
C LEU A 342 5.87 35.79 -3.35
N GLU A 343 4.93 35.32 -4.18
CA GLU A 343 4.58 35.96 -5.45
C GLU A 343 4.12 37.41 -5.25
N GLN A 344 3.31 37.67 -4.23
CA GLN A 344 2.85 39.02 -3.89
C GLN A 344 3.97 39.92 -3.37
N GLU A 345 5.01 39.35 -2.75
CA GLU A 345 6.21 40.07 -2.33
C GLU A 345 7.13 40.37 -3.53
N GLU A 346 7.34 39.41 -4.42
CA GLU A 346 8.12 39.60 -5.65
C GLU A 346 7.46 40.65 -6.57
N LYS A 347 6.12 40.62 -6.69
CA LYS A 347 5.32 41.64 -7.42
C LYS A 347 5.57 43.08 -6.97
N LYS A 348 6.09 43.31 -5.75
CA LYS A 348 6.39 44.64 -5.22
C LYS A 348 7.80 45.14 -5.55
N LYS A 349 8.68 44.30 -6.10
CA LYS A 349 10.05 44.68 -6.46
C LYS A 349 10.10 45.37 -7.82
N ASP A 350 11.11 46.21 -8.03
CA ASP A 350 11.32 46.91 -9.32
C ASP A 350 11.67 45.96 -10.46
N THR A 351 12.29 44.81 -10.14
CA THR A 351 12.60 43.74 -11.10
C THR A 351 11.92 42.46 -10.62
N HIS A 352 10.84 42.08 -11.30
CA HIS A 352 10.09 40.85 -11.02
C HIS A 352 10.87 39.61 -11.49
N GLN A 353 10.94 38.59 -10.64
CA GLN A 353 11.42 37.27 -11.02
C GLN A 353 10.27 36.28 -11.01
N VAL A 354 10.26 35.37 -11.98
CA VAL A 354 9.28 34.28 -12.02
C VAL A 354 9.68 33.24 -10.98
N ILE A 355 8.81 32.99 -10.01
CA ILE A 355 9.05 32.00 -8.96
C ILE A 355 8.66 30.60 -9.46
N GLN A 356 9.63 29.70 -9.50
CA GLN A 356 9.36 28.28 -9.67
C GLN A 356 8.91 27.68 -8.34
N ARG A 357 7.77 26.96 -8.34
CA ARG A 357 7.22 26.39 -7.10
C ARG A 357 7.62 24.94 -6.97
N SER A 358 8.43 24.64 -5.95
CA SER A 358 8.94 23.31 -5.67
C SER A 358 7.93 22.49 -4.86
N ALA A 359 7.80 21.21 -5.21
CA ALA A 359 6.99 20.26 -4.46
C ALA A 359 7.79 19.68 -3.30
N SER A 360 7.46 20.10 -2.08
CA SER A 360 8.12 19.68 -0.82
C SER A 360 7.35 18.56 -0.11
N GLY A 361 6.06 18.39 -0.42
CA GLY A 361 5.21 17.36 0.18
C GLY A 361 5.71 15.94 -0.09
N PHE A 362 5.54 15.07 0.90
CA PHE A 362 5.88 13.66 0.75
C PHE A 362 5.04 12.99 -0.35
N ALA A 363 5.68 12.15 -1.16
CA ALA A 363 5.06 11.49 -2.30
C ALA A 363 3.94 10.51 -1.88
N MET A 364 2.74 10.69 -2.44
CA MET A 364 1.54 9.89 -2.17
C MET A 364 0.95 9.33 -3.47
N ALA A 365 0.34 8.14 -3.43
CA ALA A 365 -0.25 7.52 -4.61
C ALA A 365 -1.66 8.04 -4.95
N HIS A 366 -2.33 8.71 -4.01
CA HIS A 366 -3.62 9.33 -4.21
C HIS A 366 -3.74 10.51 -3.25
N PHE A 367 -4.65 11.42 -3.53
CA PHE A 367 -4.97 12.52 -2.64
C PHE A 367 -6.31 12.26 -1.93
N TRP A 368 -6.56 12.96 -0.82
CA TRP A 368 -7.83 12.87 -0.10
C TRP A 368 -8.72 14.06 -0.46
N ALA A 369 -9.87 13.76 -1.03
CA ALA A 369 -10.89 14.74 -1.41
C ALA A 369 -11.95 14.86 -0.31
N PRO A 370 -12.27 16.07 0.18
CA PRO A 370 -13.40 16.30 1.08
C PRO A 370 -14.72 16.13 0.33
N TYR A 371 -15.32 14.95 0.43
CA TYR A 371 -16.63 14.68 -0.14
C TYR A 371 -17.73 15.35 0.69
N LYS A 372 -17.67 15.20 2.02
CA LYS A 372 -18.66 15.75 2.94
C LYS A 372 -17.95 16.39 4.12
N ILE A 373 -18.32 17.60 4.47
CA ILE A 373 -17.72 18.37 5.57
C ILE A 373 -18.85 19.06 6.32
N LEU A 374 -18.86 18.99 7.65
CA LEU A 374 -19.92 19.59 8.48
C LEU A 374 -21.34 19.12 8.08
N GLY A 375 -21.47 17.90 7.56
CA GLY A 375 -22.74 17.35 7.10
C GLY A 375 -23.10 17.75 5.66
N GLU A 376 -22.41 18.72 5.07
CA GLU A 376 -22.66 19.24 3.73
C GLU A 376 -21.87 18.46 2.67
N VAL A 377 -22.59 17.94 1.69
CA VAL A 377 -22.01 17.32 0.49
C VAL A 377 -21.37 18.41 -0.38
N GLN A 378 -20.12 18.20 -0.79
CA GLN A 378 -19.34 19.15 -1.60
C GLN A 378 -19.62 18.89 -3.09
N GLN A 379 -20.54 19.64 -3.69
CA GLN A 379 -20.97 19.50 -5.10
C GLN A 379 -21.17 20.86 -5.77
N GLY A 380 -21.10 20.89 -7.11
CA GLY A 380 -21.37 22.07 -7.93
C GLY A 380 -20.39 23.22 -7.62
N GLU A 381 -20.91 24.38 -7.22
CA GLU A 381 -20.09 25.56 -6.92
C GLU A 381 -19.17 25.36 -5.70
N SER A 382 -19.63 24.60 -4.69
CA SER A 382 -18.83 24.26 -3.50
C SER A 382 -18.04 22.96 -3.66
N GLY A 383 -18.23 22.26 -4.78
CA GLY A 383 -17.60 20.99 -5.11
C GLY A 383 -16.11 21.09 -5.43
N LEU A 384 -15.52 19.92 -5.65
CA LEU A 384 -14.13 19.80 -6.08
C LEU A 384 -14.04 19.68 -7.59
N LYS A 385 -13.04 20.37 -8.14
CA LYS A 385 -12.73 20.38 -9.57
C LYS A 385 -11.25 20.14 -9.75
N ILE A 386 -10.89 19.22 -10.64
CA ILE A 386 -9.49 18.86 -10.87
C ILE A 386 -9.07 19.18 -12.29
N ILE A 387 -7.83 19.64 -12.44
CA ILE A 387 -7.21 19.97 -13.72
C ILE A 387 -5.83 19.33 -13.76
N PHE A 388 -5.54 18.58 -14.81
CA PHE A 388 -4.19 18.16 -15.12
C PHE A 388 -3.51 19.17 -16.06
N SER A 389 -2.21 19.36 -15.88
CA SER A 389 -1.40 20.20 -16.74
C SER A 389 0.00 19.61 -16.85
N PRO A 390 0.54 19.37 -18.06
CA PRO A 390 1.89 18.83 -18.20
C PRO A 390 2.97 19.81 -17.72
N LYS A 391 2.69 21.12 -17.79
CA LYS A 391 3.54 22.19 -17.25
C LYS A 391 2.92 22.85 -16.04
N GLN A 392 3.77 23.36 -15.16
CA GLN A 392 3.36 24.16 -14.01
C GLN A 392 2.66 25.45 -14.49
N LYS A 393 1.40 25.63 -14.13
CA LYS A 393 0.64 26.84 -14.46
C LYS A 393 1.23 28.05 -13.75
N ARG A 394 1.26 29.22 -14.40
CA ARG A 394 1.65 30.49 -13.77
C ARG A 394 0.55 30.95 -12.81
N PHE A 395 0.90 31.74 -11.80
CA PHE A 395 -0.09 32.28 -10.87
C PHE A 395 -1.20 33.08 -11.56
N ALA A 396 -0.87 33.86 -12.60
CA ALA A 396 -1.89 34.57 -13.39
C ALA A 396 -2.92 33.63 -14.04
N GLN A 397 -2.50 32.45 -14.50
CA GLN A 397 -3.41 31.45 -15.07
C GLN A 397 -4.30 30.82 -14.00
N ILE A 398 -3.74 30.57 -12.80
CA ILE A 398 -4.49 30.09 -11.64
C ILE A 398 -5.51 31.15 -11.21
N GLU A 399 -5.10 32.40 -11.05
CA GLU A 399 -5.96 33.53 -10.66
C GLU A 399 -7.09 33.76 -11.67
N ALA A 400 -6.84 33.56 -12.98
CA ALA A 400 -7.88 33.60 -14.01
C ALA A 400 -8.94 32.50 -13.82
N LEU A 401 -8.52 31.26 -13.54
CA LEU A 401 -9.43 30.15 -13.22
C LEU A 401 -10.22 30.40 -11.93
N GLU A 402 -9.62 31.03 -10.93
CA GLU A 402 -10.30 31.38 -9.67
C GLU A 402 -11.27 32.55 -9.79
N SER A 403 -11.13 33.38 -10.83
CA SER A 403 -11.93 34.58 -11.04
C SER A 403 -13.11 34.36 -11.99
N ASP A 404 -13.04 33.33 -12.84
CA ASP A 404 -14.08 32.97 -13.81
C ASP A 404 -14.55 31.52 -13.58
N ALA A 405 -15.72 31.39 -12.94
CA ALA A 405 -16.33 30.10 -12.68
C ALA A 405 -16.66 29.33 -13.96
N ALA A 406 -17.11 30.00 -15.04
CA ALA A 406 -17.44 29.32 -16.29
C ALA A 406 -16.18 28.79 -16.99
N LEU A 407 -15.07 29.53 -16.92
CA LEU A 407 -13.77 29.08 -17.40
C LEU A 407 -13.29 27.85 -16.60
N LEU A 408 -13.44 27.88 -15.27
CA LEU A 408 -13.07 26.76 -14.41
C LEU A 408 -13.89 25.50 -14.72
N GLU A 409 -15.22 25.63 -14.83
CA GLU A 409 -16.11 24.51 -15.21
C GLU A 409 -15.70 23.90 -16.55
N LYS A 410 -15.44 24.74 -17.56
CA LYS A 410 -15.04 24.29 -18.89
C LYS A 410 -13.68 23.58 -18.90
N SER A 411 -12.78 23.94 -17.99
CA SER A 411 -11.37 23.52 -18.01
C SER A 411 -11.07 22.41 -17.00
N SER A 412 -12.07 21.86 -16.30
CA SER A 412 -11.86 20.93 -15.20
C SER A 412 -12.80 19.73 -15.23
N THR A 413 -12.39 18.67 -14.55
CA THR A 413 -13.25 17.54 -14.23
C THR A 413 -13.88 17.75 -12.86
N PRO A 414 -15.23 17.78 -12.74
CA PRO A 414 -15.90 17.83 -11.45
C PRO A 414 -15.83 16.48 -10.73
N LEU A 415 -15.75 16.53 -9.39
CA LEU A 415 -15.81 15.34 -8.52
C LEU A 415 -17.15 15.23 -7.79
N ASP A 416 -18.23 15.75 -8.40
CA ASP A 416 -19.56 15.75 -7.79
C ASP A 416 -20.11 14.32 -7.59
N GLU A 417 -19.68 13.39 -8.43
CA GLU A 417 -20.04 11.97 -8.42
C GLU A 417 -19.58 11.21 -7.16
N LEU A 418 -18.72 11.83 -6.34
CA LEU A 418 -18.34 11.28 -5.04
C LEU A 418 -19.55 11.11 -4.09
N SER A 419 -20.67 11.80 -4.36
CA SER A 419 -21.93 11.64 -3.62
C SER A 419 -22.55 10.26 -3.72
N SER A 420 -22.16 9.44 -4.70
CA SER A 420 -22.63 8.05 -4.75
C SER A 420 -22.24 7.25 -3.51
N TYR A 421 -21.23 7.70 -2.76
CA TYR A 421 -20.79 7.05 -1.53
C TYR A 421 -21.87 6.99 -0.45
N SER A 422 -22.69 8.03 -0.29
CA SER A 422 -23.72 8.06 0.76
C SER A 422 -24.80 6.98 0.55
N ASP A 423 -25.13 6.67 -0.70
CA ASP A 423 -26.12 5.65 -1.03
C ASP A 423 -25.49 4.25 -1.12
N GLY A 424 -24.32 4.15 -1.74
CA GLY A 424 -23.71 2.87 -2.12
C GLY A 424 -22.61 2.37 -1.20
N GLN A 425 -22.04 3.22 -0.32
CA GLN A 425 -20.85 2.94 0.49
C GLN A 425 -19.66 2.40 -0.32
N SER A 426 -19.67 2.67 -1.62
CA SER A 426 -18.78 2.15 -2.64
C SER A 426 -18.93 3.01 -3.89
N PHE A 427 -18.05 2.79 -4.85
CA PHE A 427 -18.04 3.52 -6.11
C PHE A 427 -18.21 2.56 -7.28
N SER A 428 -18.70 3.08 -8.39
CA SER A 428 -18.85 2.39 -9.67
C SER A 428 -18.52 3.36 -10.80
N ALA A 429 -18.34 2.84 -12.01
CA ALA A 429 -18.16 3.67 -13.20
C ALA A 429 -19.35 4.62 -13.42
N GLN A 430 -19.06 5.92 -13.48
CA GLN A 430 -19.99 7.02 -13.76
C GLN A 430 -19.54 7.81 -15.00
N GLU A 431 -19.82 9.11 -15.13
CA GLU A 431 -19.37 9.93 -16.26
C GLU A 431 -17.90 10.34 -16.07
N PHE A 432 -17.57 10.98 -14.96
CA PHE A 432 -16.25 11.56 -14.68
C PHE A 432 -15.36 10.68 -13.79
N THR A 433 -15.95 9.71 -13.11
CA THR A 433 -15.26 8.86 -12.14
C THR A 433 -15.54 7.37 -12.37
N SER A 434 -14.75 6.52 -11.72
CA SER A 434 -15.04 5.09 -11.57
C SER A 434 -14.40 4.54 -10.31
N ASP A 435 -14.73 3.30 -9.96
CA ASP A 435 -13.89 2.50 -9.08
C ASP A 435 -12.60 2.04 -9.80
N VAL A 436 -11.64 1.55 -9.02
CA VAL A 436 -10.34 1.05 -9.54
C VAL A 436 -10.51 -0.22 -10.37
N ASP A 437 -11.42 -1.11 -9.98
CA ASP A 437 -11.58 -2.44 -10.59
C ASP A 437 -12.11 -2.30 -12.04
N SER A 438 -12.98 -1.31 -12.27
CA SER A 438 -13.54 -0.97 -13.59
C SER A 438 -12.59 -0.18 -14.48
N ALA A 439 -11.53 0.43 -13.93
CA ALA A 439 -10.67 1.31 -14.71
C ALA A 439 -9.75 0.52 -15.65
N ALA A 440 -9.83 0.82 -16.95
CA ALA A 440 -8.87 0.37 -17.96
C ALA A 440 -7.64 1.29 -17.97
N ILE A 441 -6.46 0.71 -18.20
CA ILE A 441 -5.21 1.45 -18.36
C ILE A 441 -4.69 1.16 -19.76
N HIS A 442 -4.63 2.20 -20.58
CA HIS A 442 -4.13 2.14 -21.95
C HIS A 442 -2.63 1.79 -21.97
N LYS A 443 -2.25 0.93 -22.91
CA LYS A 443 -0.87 0.58 -23.16
C LYS A 443 -0.20 1.68 -24.00
N VAL A 444 0.64 2.48 -23.34
CA VAL A 444 1.36 3.60 -23.94
C VAL A 444 2.22 3.16 -25.12
N THR A 445 2.12 3.90 -26.20
CA THR A 445 2.85 3.78 -27.47
C THR A 445 3.70 5.04 -27.71
N GLU A 446 4.50 5.06 -28.78
CA GLU A 446 5.33 6.22 -29.12
C GLU A 446 4.53 7.45 -29.56
N ASP A 447 3.31 7.24 -30.07
CA ASP A 447 2.40 8.32 -30.48
C ASP A 447 1.66 8.95 -29.28
N ASP A 448 1.75 8.31 -28.10
CA ASP A 448 1.08 8.78 -26.91
C ASP A 448 1.88 9.87 -26.18
N MET A 449 1.17 10.64 -25.36
CA MET A 449 1.77 11.74 -24.63
C MET A 449 2.83 11.26 -23.62
N PRO A 450 3.98 11.94 -23.49
CA PRO A 450 5.12 11.42 -22.73
C PRO A 450 4.89 11.38 -21.22
N TRP A 451 3.93 12.13 -20.67
CA TRP A 451 3.52 12.04 -19.25
C TRP A 451 2.56 10.88 -18.98
N LEU A 452 2.20 10.07 -19.97
CA LEU A 452 1.37 8.88 -19.77
C LEU A 452 2.22 7.66 -19.44
N SER A 453 1.66 6.75 -18.63
CA SER A 453 2.31 5.53 -18.18
C SER A 453 1.33 4.36 -18.19
N ASP A 454 1.74 3.23 -18.76
CA ASP A 454 1.01 1.98 -18.71
C ASP A 454 1.29 1.16 -17.44
N GLN A 455 2.05 1.74 -16.48
CA GLN A 455 2.39 1.08 -15.23
C GLN A 455 1.17 0.88 -14.33
N GLN A 456 0.60 -0.31 -14.36
CA GLN A 456 -0.61 -0.61 -13.59
C GLN A 456 -0.35 -0.92 -12.12
N ALA A 457 0.90 -1.18 -11.71
CA ALA A 457 1.21 -1.71 -10.39
C ALA A 457 0.69 -0.82 -9.24
N ILE A 458 0.74 0.50 -9.40
CA ILE A 458 0.26 1.42 -8.37
C ILE A 458 -1.26 1.41 -8.32
N VAL A 459 -1.93 1.55 -9.48
CA VAL A 459 -3.39 1.56 -9.58
C VAL A 459 -3.97 0.26 -9.00
N ARG A 460 -3.46 -0.89 -9.43
CA ARG A 460 -3.95 -2.22 -9.02
C ARG A 460 -3.68 -2.57 -7.56
N ASN A 461 -2.78 -1.87 -6.87
CA ASN A 461 -2.62 -2.00 -5.42
C ASN A 461 -3.85 -1.46 -4.64
N TYR A 462 -4.72 -0.71 -5.31
CA TYR A 462 -5.94 -0.12 -4.74
C TYR A 462 -7.22 -0.82 -5.22
N ASP A 463 -7.11 -1.97 -5.88
CA ASP A 463 -8.27 -2.80 -6.19
C ASP A 463 -9.04 -3.11 -4.89
N GLN A 464 -10.37 -3.01 -4.93
CA GLN A 464 -11.26 -3.19 -3.77
C GLN A 464 -11.01 -2.25 -2.57
N SER A 465 -10.28 -1.14 -2.76
CA SER A 465 -9.94 -0.23 -1.66
C SER A 465 -10.91 0.93 -1.47
N ASN A 466 -11.98 1.04 -2.28
CA ASN A 466 -12.82 2.25 -2.41
C ASN A 466 -12.03 3.53 -2.76
N THR A 467 -10.88 3.39 -3.44
CA THR A 467 -10.24 4.52 -4.12
C THR A 467 -11.03 4.85 -5.38
N VAL A 468 -11.24 6.13 -5.63
CA VAL A 468 -11.92 6.62 -6.82
C VAL A 468 -10.89 6.95 -7.89
N ILE A 469 -11.15 6.48 -9.10
CA ILE A 469 -10.48 6.95 -10.30
C ILE A 469 -11.21 8.16 -10.83
N ALA A 470 -10.50 9.27 -11.01
CA ALA A 470 -11.05 10.49 -11.62
C ALA A 470 -10.41 10.69 -12.99
N TYR A 471 -11.22 10.89 -14.03
CA TYR A 471 -10.71 11.02 -15.38
C TYR A 471 -10.48 12.49 -15.74
N VAL A 472 -9.23 12.85 -16.01
CA VAL A 472 -8.82 14.20 -16.37
C VAL A 472 -8.47 14.29 -17.85
N ASP A 473 -8.60 15.49 -18.41
CA ASP A 473 -8.10 15.74 -19.76
C ASP A 473 -6.57 15.65 -19.76
N GLY A 474 -6.06 14.60 -20.39
CA GLY A 474 -4.63 14.40 -20.64
C GLY A 474 -4.18 14.92 -22.00
N LYS A 475 -5.11 15.41 -22.83
CA LYS A 475 -4.80 15.98 -24.12
C LYS A 475 -3.92 17.21 -23.90
N ASN A 476 -2.78 17.21 -24.57
CA ASN A 476 -2.04 18.43 -24.79
C ASN A 476 -2.35 18.91 -26.20
N SER A 477 -2.80 20.16 -26.31
CA SER A 477 -2.83 20.91 -27.56
C SER A 477 -1.42 21.37 -27.96
N GLY A 478 -0.43 20.51 -27.73
CA GLY A 478 0.98 20.79 -27.87
C GLY A 478 1.56 20.22 -29.14
N LEU A 479 2.79 20.61 -29.43
CA LEU A 479 3.55 20.18 -30.60
C LEU A 479 4.81 19.48 -30.11
N LEU A 480 5.10 18.29 -30.61
CA LEU A 480 6.42 17.70 -30.43
C LEU A 480 7.36 18.31 -31.47
N PHE A 481 8.28 19.15 -31.02
CA PHE A 481 9.31 19.71 -31.86
C PHE A 481 10.52 18.78 -31.86
N ARG A 482 11.00 18.41 -33.06
CA ARG A 482 12.18 17.56 -33.25
C ARG A 482 13.14 18.23 -34.24
N VAL A 483 14.42 18.17 -33.91
CA VAL A 483 15.52 18.59 -34.78
C VAL A 483 16.46 17.42 -34.93
N ASP A 484 16.75 17.06 -36.19
CA ASP A 484 17.75 16.05 -36.52
C ASP A 484 19.15 16.62 -36.20
N VAL A 485 19.92 15.89 -35.38
CA VAL A 485 21.29 16.27 -35.02
C VAL A 485 22.36 15.39 -35.69
N GLY A 486 21.95 14.45 -36.54
CA GLY A 486 22.82 13.51 -37.23
C GLY A 486 23.54 12.50 -36.32
N THR A 487 24.29 11.57 -36.91
CA THR A 487 25.00 10.46 -36.20
C THR A 487 26.34 10.86 -35.55
N SER A 488 26.66 12.16 -35.54
CA SER A 488 27.95 12.71 -35.12
C SER A 488 27.85 13.54 -33.84
N GLY A 489 27.25 12.97 -32.79
CA GLY A 489 27.73 13.16 -31.43
C GLY A 489 27.26 14.40 -30.64
N ILE A 490 26.23 14.20 -29.83
CA ILE A 490 26.04 14.53 -28.39
C ILE A 490 26.60 15.84 -27.76
N THR A 491 27.11 16.83 -28.49
CA THR A 491 27.90 17.92 -27.85
C THR A 491 27.20 19.28 -27.73
N ALA A 492 26.14 19.54 -28.51
CA ALA A 492 25.44 20.80 -28.48
C ALA A 492 24.09 20.69 -27.76
N LEU A 493 24.03 21.10 -26.49
CA LEU A 493 22.74 21.40 -25.86
C LEU A 493 22.18 22.66 -26.52
N ASN A 494 20.99 22.52 -27.09
CA ASN A 494 20.30 23.62 -27.75
C ASN A 494 19.01 23.89 -26.98
N SER A 495 18.68 25.16 -26.83
CA SER A 495 17.44 25.64 -26.24
C SER A 495 16.54 26.21 -27.32
N LEU A 496 15.25 25.88 -27.28
CA LEU A 496 14.24 26.45 -28.16
C LEU A 496 13.53 27.62 -27.48
N TYR A 497 13.72 28.82 -28.00
CA TYR A 497 13.04 30.03 -27.56
C TYR A 497 11.76 30.22 -28.36
N VAL A 498 10.63 30.32 -27.68
CA VAL A 498 9.32 30.60 -28.29
C VAL A 498 8.81 31.93 -27.77
N THR A 499 8.49 32.83 -28.69
CA THR A 499 7.90 34.15 -28.40
C THR A 499 6.58 34.27 -29.14
N ASP A 500 5.52 34.60 -28.42
CA ASP A 500 4.26 35.04 -29.01
C ASP A 500 4.30 36.55 -29.26
N HIS A 501 3.79 36.99 -30.39
CA HIS A 501 3.66 38.40 -30.74
C HIS A 501 2.28 38.98 -30.42
N ASN A 502 1.29 38.12 -30.12
CA ASN A 502 -0.06 38.55 -29.74
C ASN A 502 -0.23 38.68 -28.21
N SER A 503 0.72 38.18 -27.42
CA SER A 503 0.68 38.24 -25.96
C SER A 503 2.08 38.40 -25.36
N ASP A 504 2.16 38.57 -24.04
CA ASP A 504 3.44 38.56 -23.31
C ASP A 504 4.03 37.15 -23.13
N TYR A 505 3.47 36.14 -23.83
CA TYR A 505 3.95 34.77 -23.74
C TYR A 505 5.36 34.65 -24.35
N LYS A 506 6.31 34.29 -23.48
CA LYS A 506 7.66 33.87 -23.83
C LYS A 506 7.97 32.62 -23.02
N ASP A 507 8.58 31.64 -23.67
CA ASP A 507 8.99 30.39 -23.05
C ASP A 507 10.28 29.88 -23.68
N VAL A 508 11.06 29.14 -22.89
CA VAL A 508 12.30 28.50 -23.34
C VAL A 508 12.16 27.01 -23.05
N PHE A 509 12.44 26.19 -24.05
CA PHE A 509 12.34 24.74 -23.96
C PHE A 509 13.72 24.14 -24.12
N ASP A 510 14.18 23.44 -23.09
CA ASP A 510 15.37 22.63 -23.17
C ASP A 510 15.10 21.42 -24.08
N LEU A 511 15.99 21.14 -25.02
CA LEU A 511 15.84 20.00 -25.92
C LEU A 511 16.48 18.75 -25.32
N GLU A 512 15.68 17.71 -25.17
CA GLU A 512 16.12 16.40 -24.71
C GLU A 512 16.70 15.59 -25.88
N PHE A 513 17.76 14.84 -25.61
CA PHE A 513 18.33 13.91 -26.57
C PHE A 513 17.46 12.64 -26.65
N TYR A 514 17.12 12.22 -27.86
CA TYR A 514 16.36 11.03 -28.16
C TYR A 514 17.09 10.21 -29.23
N GLU A 515 17.52 9.01 -28.86
CA GLU A 515 18.16 8.05 -29.76
C GLU A 515 17.08 7.37 -30.62
N GLY A 516 17.02 7.72 -31.90
CA GLY A 516 16.09 7.11 -32.87
C GLY A 516 16.74 5.92 -33.60
N GLU A 517 15.93 5.11 -34.28
CA GLU A 517 16.45 3.94 -35.03
C GLU A 517 17.35 4.34 -36.22
N ASP A 518 17.01 5.44 -36.91
CA ASP A 518 17.73 5.92 -38.11
C ASP A 518 18.60 7.16 -37.85
N HIS A 519 18.16 8.05 -36.97
CA HIS A 519 18.79 9.33 -36.66
C HIS A 519 18.66 9.64 -35.17
N ASP A 520 19.66 10.34 -34.63
CA ASP A 520 19.58 10.95 -33.31
C ASP A 520 18.81 12.27 -33.40
N TRP A 521 17.90 12.47 -32.45
CA TRP A 521 17.03 13.64 -32.41
C TRP A 521 17.28 14.46 -31.15
N GLN A 522 17.11 15.76 -31.28
CA GLN A 522 16.83 16.65 -30.17
C GLN A 522 15.35 17.01 -30.19
N GLN A 523 14.65 16.84 -29.08
CA GLN A 523 13.22 17.06 -29.04
C GLN A 523 12.75 17.82 -27.81
N ALA A 524 11.70 18.61 -27.98
CA ALA A 524 10.97 19.25 -26.89
C ALA A 524 9.47 19.18 -27.17
N LEU A 525 8.70 18.93 -26.13
CA LEU A 525 7.24 19.01 -26.20
C LEU A 525 6.78 20.42 -25.86
N LEU A 526 6.39 21.16 -26.90
CA LEU A 526 5.77 22.46 -26.77
C LEU A 526 4.35 22.27 -26.27
N SER A 527 3.99 22.90 -25.16
CA SER A 527 2.67 22.78 -24.54
C SER A 527 2.21 24.14 -24.03
N GLY A 528 0.88 24.35 -24.01
CA GLY A 528 0.29 25.59 -23.51
C GLY A 528 0.50 26.81 -24.41
N LEU A 529 0.75 26.59 -25.71
CA LEU A 529 0.79 27.67 -26.71
C LEU A 529 -0.60 28.30 -26.85
N PRO A 530 -0.73 29.64 -26.82
CA PRO A 530 -1.98 30.33 -27.15
C PRO A 530 -2.53 29.94 -28.52
N SER A 531 -3.80 29.52 -28.59
CA SER A 531 -4.42 29.07 -29.84
C SER A 531 -4.65 30.17 -30.87
N ASP A 532 -4.64 31.42 -30.43
CA ASP A 532 -4.71 32.66 -31.21
C ASP A 532 -3.34 33.35 -31.34
N GLY A 533 -2.27 32.69 -30.87
CA GLY A 533 -0.91 33.22 -30.87
C GLY A 533 -0.25 33.24 -32.23
N ILE A 534 0.75 34.11 -32.38
CA ILE A 534 1.64 34.22 -33.54
C ILE A 534 3.06 34.06 -33.04
N PHE A 535 3.72 32.97 -33.42
CA PHE A 535 4.96 32.52 -32.79
C PHE A 535 6.19 32.74 -33.66
N THR A 536 7.24 33.29 -33.05
CA THR A 536 8.62 33.13 -33.54
C THR A 536 9.32 32.10 -32.67
N MET A 537 9.86 31.05 -33.29
CA MET A 537 10.61 29.99 -32.64
C MET A 537 12.07 30.06 -33.08
N SER A 538 13.00 30.10 -32.13
CA SER A 538 14.43 30.22 -32.40
C SER A 538 15.22 29.19 -31.62
N LEU A 539 16.14 28.49 -32.29
CA LEU A 539 17.12 27.63 -31.67
C LEU A 539 18.33 28.45 -31.23
N VAL A 540 18.81 28.25 -30.01
CA VAL A 540 20.02 28.91 -29.49
C VAL A 540 20.91 27.83 -28.90
N HIS A 541 22.20 27.88 -29.23
CA HIS A 541 23.20 27.02 -28.62
C HIS A 541 23.52 27.49 -27.20
N ASP A 542 23.48 26.60 -26.23
CA ASP A 542 23.60 26.98 -24.81
C ASP A 542 24.97 27.59 -24.47
N GLN A 543 26.02 27.26 -25.24
CA GLN A 543 27.37 27.79 -25.03
C GLN A 543 27.66 29.08 -25.83
N ASP A 544 26.76 29.48 -26.73
CA ASP A 544 26.89 30.69 -27.52
C ASP A 544 25.54 31.41 -27.61
N PRO A 545 25.26 32.37 -26.70
CA PRO A 545 23.99 33.11 -26.69
C PRO A 545 23.71 33.91 -27.97
N ASP A 546 24.74 34.21 -28.77
CA ASP A 546 24.61 34.95 -30.03
C ASP A 546 24.29 34.03 -31.23
N SER A 547 24.30 32.71 -31.05
CA SER A 547 24.03 31.69 -32.08
C SER A 547 22.55 31.53 -32.48
N ARG A 548 21.72 32.56 -32.27
CA ARG A 548 20.27 32.46 -32.45
C ARG A 548 19.91 32.17 -33.91
N HIS A 549 19.36 30.98 -34.16
CA HIS A 549 18.82 30.55 -35.43
C HIS A 549 17.29 30.56 -35.41
N VAL A 550 16.66 31.44 -36.19
CA VAL A 550 15.19 31.49 -36.30
C VAL A 550 14.70 30.36 -37.20
N LEU A 551 13.82 29.51 -36.68
CA LEU A 551 13.25 28.36 -37.39
C LEU A 551 11.88 28.67 -37.97
N PHE A 552 11.03 29.29 -37.15
CA PHE A 552 9.72 29.80 -37.53
C PHE A 552 9.68 31.27 -37.18
N ASP A 553 9.22 32.11 -38.10
CA ASP A 553 9.06 33.55 -37.86
C ASP A 553 7.61 33.97 -38.06
N GLN A 554 6.99 34.45 -36.98
CA GLN A 554 5.62 34.96 -36.95
C GLN A 554 4.58 34.01 -37.58
N VAL A 555 4.65 32.73 -37.21
CA VAL A 555 3.71 31.71 -37.70
C VAL A 555 2.52 31.63 -36.75
N ALA A 556 1.30 31.73 -37.28
CA ALA A 556 0.09 31.61 -36.48
C ALA A 556 -0.07 30.17 -35.96
N TYR A 557 -0.66 30.00 -34.77
CA TYR A 557 -0.85 28.68 -34.14
C TYR A 557 -1.43 27.63 -35.10
N ASN A 558 -2.50 27.99 -35.83
CA ASN A 558 -3.17 27.06 -36.75
C ASN A 558 -2.29 26.67 -37.95
N ASP A 559 -1.40 27.56 -38.38
CA ASP A 559 -0.52 27.33 -39.53
C ASP A 559 0.61 26.34 -39.18
N LEU A 560 0.91 26.13 -37.89
CA LEU A 560 1.85 25.09 -37.43
C LEU A 560 1.36 23.66 -37.72
N PHE A 561 0.07 23.49 -38.01
CA PHE A 561 -0.56 22.18 -38.27
C PHE A 561 -0.91 21.95 -39.74
N VAL A 562 -0.66 22.95 -40.60
CA VAL A 562 -0.87 22.79 -42.04
C VAL A 562 0.26 21.90 -42.57
N GLU A 563 -0.09 20.74 -43.12
CA GLU A 563 0.90 19.90 -43.81
C GLU A 563 1.58 20.75 -44.89
N PRO A 564 2.92 20.82 -44.92
CA PRO A 564 3.59 21.54 -45.99
C PRO A 564 3.15 20.92 -47.31
N GLU A 565 2.67 21.74 -48.25
CA GLU A 565 2.45 21.29 -49.63
C GLU A 565 3.72 20.55 -50.03
N SER A 566 3.59 19.25 -50.31
CA SER A 566 4.69 18.32 -50.50
C SER A 566 5.83 19.05 -51.22
N ALA A 567 6.97 19.21 -50.54
CA ALA A 567 8.20 19.50 -51.24
C ALA A 567 8.45 18.27 -52.10
N THR A 568 7.88 18.24 -53.31
CA THR A 568 8.29 17.32 -54.36
C THR A 568 9.78 17.54 -54.48
N GLU A 569 10.57 16.63 -53.92
CA GLU A 569 11.99 16.55 -54.20
C GLU A 569 12.10 16.55 -55.72
N THR A 570 12.63 17.64 -56.27
CA THR A 570 13.01 17.65 -57.67
C THR A 570 14.07 16.56 -57.76
N PRO A 571 13.90 15.51 -58.57
CA PRO A 571 14.93 14.49 -58.70
C PRO A 571 16.23 15.18 -59.07
N PRO A 572 17.38 14.80 -58.47
CA PRO A 572 18.64 15.42 -58.81
C PRO A 572 18.84 15.26 -60.32
N LYS A 573 18.97 16.39 -61.03
CA LYS A 573 19.35 16.37 -62.45
C LYS A 573 20.69 15.66 -62.54
N ASP A 574 20.73 14.57 -63.28
CA ASP A 574 21.96 13.86 -63.64
C ASP A 574 22.99 14.87 -64.18
N LEU A 575 23.98 15.22 -63.36
CA LEU A 575 25.22 15.84 -63.82
C LEU A 575 26.14 14.72 -64.33
N PRO A 576 26.80 14.90 -65.49
CA PRO A 576 27.58 13.84 -66.09
C PRO A 576 28.79 13.48 -65.22
N ASN A 577 28.94 12.17 -65.01
CA ASN A 577 30.06 11.46 -64.38
C ASN A 577 31.44 12.11 -64.67
N ASP A 578 31.99 12.82 -63.68
CA ASP A 578 33.43 13.06 -63.59
C ASP A 578 33.98 12.23 -62.44
N LYS A 579 34.67 11.13 -62.77
CA LYS A 579 35.45 10.36 -61.79
C LYS A 579 36.57 11.26 -61.23
N PRO A 580 36.80 11.29 -59.91
CA PRO A 580 37.93 12.04 -59.36
C PRO A 580 39.25 11.44 -59.85
N LYS A 581 40.16 12.31 -60.32
CA LYS A 581 41.54 11.95 -60.67
C LYS A 581 42.24 11.38 -59.42
N GLY A 582 42.86 10.21 -59.56
CA GLY A 582 43.69 9.63 -58.50
C GLY A 582 44.93 10.51 -58.22
N MET A 583 45.29 10.62 -56.94
CA MET A 583 46.47 11.35 -56.46
C MET A 583 47.76 10.89 -57.15
N THR A 584 48.64 11.84 -57.44
CA THR A 584 49.98 11.54 -57.96
C THR A 584 50.88 10.96 -56.87
N THR A 585 51.95 10.27 -57.29
CA THR A 585 52.92 9.64 -56.39
C THR A 585 53.57 10.65 -55.43
N GLU A 586 53.69 11.91 -55.84
CA GLU A 586 54.23 13.02 -55.04
C GLU A 586 53.25 13.48 -53.95
N GLU A 587 51.95 13.50 -54.24
CA GLU A 587 50.89 13.81 -53.27
C GLU A 587 50.79 12.70 -52.21
N LYS A 588 51.01 11.45 -52.62
CA LYS A 588 51.01 10.28 -51.73
C LYS A 588 52.20 10.29 -50.77
N GLN A 589 53.40 10.64 -51.24
CA GLN A 589 54.60 10.75 -50.38
C GLN A 589 54.49 11.92 -49.39
N ARG A 590 53.85 13.02 -49.77
CA ARG A 590 53.61 14.15 -48.86
C ARG A 590 52.64 13.77 -47.75
N PHE A 591 51.61 12.98 -48.05
CA PHE A 591 50.66 12.48 -47.07
C PHE A 591 51.32 11.48 -46.10
N GLU A 592 52.16 10.57 -46.58
CA GLU A 592 52.89 9.62 -45.74
C GLU A 592 53.94 10.29 -44.83
N SER A 593 54.56 11.40 -45.26
CA SER A 593 55.47 12.18 -44.41
C SER A 593 54.76 12.93 -43.28
N LEU A 594 53.48 13.30 -43.44
CA LEU A 594 52.68 14.00 -42.43
C LEU A 594 52.16 13.05 -41.34
N VAL A 595 52.03 11.75 -41.64
CA VAL A 595 51.52 10.73 -40.71
C VAL A 595 52.61 10.22 -39.75
N LEU A 596 53.90 10.33 -40.13
CA LEU A 596 55.04 9.90 -39.30
C LEU A 596 55.48 10.92 -38.23
N ASP A 597 54.99 12.16 -38.27
CA ASP A 597 55.30 13.20 -37.27
C ASP A 597 54.31 13.21 -36.08
N TRP A 598 53.31 12.32 -36.08
CA TRP A 598 52.29 12.20 -35.02
C TRP A 598 52.47 10.97 -34.10
N SER A 599 53.65 10.35 -34.13
CA SER A 599 54.02 9.25 -33.23
C SER A 599 55.35 9.49 -32.50
N LEU A 600 55.47 10.64 -31.83
CA LEU A 600 56.44 10.87 -30.75
C LEU A 600 55.79 11.62 -29.59
#